data_AF-A0A952AJQ1-F1
#
_entry.id   AF-A0A952AJQ1-F1
#
_cell.length_a   1.000
_cell.length_b   1.000
_cell.length_c   1.000
_cell.angle_alpha   90.00
_cell.angle_beta   90.00
_cell.angle_gamma   90.00
#
_symmetry.space_group_name_H-M   'P 1'
#
loop_
_entity.id
_entity.type
_entity.pdbx_description
1 polymer ?
#
loop_
_entity_poly.entity_id
_entity_poly.type
_entity_poly.pdbx_seq_one_letter_code
_entity_poly.pdbx_strand_id
1 'polypeptide(L)' 'MKQKFLISTVIAILLCIVQANAQCSLCAKTASQLGEGPASALNSAIVYLMISPYVIIGYVGYRWWKKEKRIIKEEQTS' A
#
# COMPACT_ATOMS: atom_id res chain seq x y z
N MET A 1 -7.49 -19.68 15.03
CA MET A 1 -6.19 -19.95 14.35
C MET A 1 -6.06 -19.23 13.02
N LYS A 2 -7.08 -19.25 12.14
CA LYS A 2 -7.08 -18.57 10.83
C LYS A 2 -6.83 -17.05 10.90
N GLN A 3 -7.40 -16.33 11.88
CA GLN A 3 -7.15 -14.90 12.05
C GLN A 3 -5.71 -14.57 12.49
N LYS A 4 -5.12 -15.36 13.40
CA LYS A 4 -3.73 -15.17 13.84
C LYS A 4 -2.76 -15.45 12.69
N PHE A 5 -3.07 -16.43 11.85
CA PHE A 5 -2.33 -16.71 10.62
C PHE A 5 -2.43 -15.56 9.62
N LEU A 6 -3.64 -15.03 9.39
CA LEU A 6 -3.87 -13.90 8.47
C LEU A 6 -3.15 -12.63 8.94
N ILE A 7 -3.18 -12.32 10.24
CA ILE A 7 -2.43 -11.21 10.83
C ILE A 7 -0.92 -11.42 10.66
N SER A 8 -0.42 -12.64 10.91
CA SER A 8 1.00 -12.98 10.72
C SER A 8 1.44 -12.80 9.26
N THR A 9 0.64 -13.25 8.30
CA THR A 9 0.91 -13.08 6.86
C THR A 9 0.93 -11.60 6.45
N VAL A 10 0.00 -10.79 6.95
CA VAL A 10 -0.03 -9.34 6.68
C VAL A 10 1.21 -8.65 7.26
N ILE A 11 1.62 -9.01 8.48
CA ILE A 11 2.84 -8.48 9.11
C ILE A 11 4.09 -8.86 8.32
N ALA A 12 4.19 -10.11 7.84
CA ALA A 12 5.31 -10.56 7.02
C ALA A 12 5.40 -9.78 5.69
N ILE A 13 4.27 -9.55 5.03
CA ILE A 13 4.20 -8.75 3.79
C ILE A 13 4.65 -7.29 4.07
N LEU A 14 4.24 -6.71 5.20
CA LEU A 14 4.64 -5.36 5.60
C LEU A 14 6.14 -5.23 5.90
N LEU A 15 6.78 -6.30 6.37
CA LEU A 15 8.23 -6.33 6.63
C LEU A 15 9.07 -6.45 5.34
N CYS A 16 8.54 -7.08 4.29
CA CYS A 16 9.22 -7.20 3.00
C CYS A 16 9.32 -5.86 2.22
N ILE A 17 8.58 -4.82 2.61
CA ILE A 17 8.56 -3.53 1.91
C ILE A 17 9.75 -2.61 2.31
N VAL A 18 10.57 -3.02 3.29
CA VAL A 18 11.60 -2.16 3.90
C VAL A 18 12.82 -1.94 3.01
N GLN A 19 13.06 -2.82 2.02
CA GLN A 19 14.20 -2.66 1.11
C GLN A 19 13.83 -1.82 -0.11
N ALA A 20 14.16 -0.52 -0.05
CA ALA A 20 13.97 0.44 -1.14
C ALA A 20 15.05 0.29 -2.23
N ASN A 21 15.11 -0.88 -2.87
CA ASN A 21 15.86 -1.08 -4.10
C ASN A 21 14.87 -1.12 -5.28
N ALA A 22 15.24 -0.51 -6.39
CA ALA A 22 14.44 -0.55 -7.60
C ALA A 22 14.27 -2.01 -8.08
N GLN A 23 13.04 -2.55 -7.97
CA GLN A 23 12.73 -3.93 -8.36
C GLN A 23 12.51 -4.10 -9.87
N CYS A 24 12.21 -3.01 -10.59
CA CYS A 24 12.12 -2.99 -12.06
C CYS A 24 13.49 -2.80 -12.71
N SER A 25 13.81 -3.61 -13.72
CA SER A 25 15.10 -3.56 -14.45
C SER A 25 15.41 -2.19 -15.07
N LEU A 26 14.37 -1.50 -15.58
CA LEU A 26 14.50 -0.15 -16.12
C LEU A 26 14.85 0.86 -15.01
N CYS A 27 14.15 0.79 -13.89
CA CYS A 27 14.31 1.69 -12.76
C CYS A 27 15.68 1.51 -12.10
N ALA A 28 16.16 0.27 -12.01
CA ALA A 28 17.50 -0.05 -11.52
C ALA A 28 18.60 0.48 -12.44
N LYS A 29 18.40 0.36 -13.76
CA LYS A 29 19.31 0.97 -14.76
C LYS A 29 19.33 2.48 -14.66
N THR A 30 18.19 3.13 -14.46
CA THR A 30 18.14 4.58 -14.26
C THR A 30 18.83 4.96 -12.96
N ALA A 31 18.53 4.29 -11.85
CA ALA A 31 19.15 4.55 -10.56
C ALA A 31 20.69 4.42 -10.59
N SER A 32 21.23 3.45 -11.36
CA SER A 32 22.68 3.27 -11.48
C SER A 32 23.38 4.32 -12.36
N GLN A 33 22.64 5.05 -13.19
CA GLN A 33 23.14 6.22 -13.93
C GLN A 33 23.06 7.51 -13.10
N LEU A 34 22.36 7.47 -11.96
CA LEU A 34 22.19 8.59 -11.03
C LEU A 34 23.24 8.49 -9.92
N GLY A 35 23.68 9.64 -9.38
CA GLY A 35 24.47 9.65 -8.13
C GLY A 35 23.64 9.18 -6.93
N GLU A 36 24.28 8.91 -5.79
CA GLU A 36 23.62 8.35 -4.59
C GLU A 36 22.35 9.09 -4.16
N GLY A 37 22.40 10.43 -4.05
CA GLY A 37 21.26 11.23 -3.62
C GLY A 37 20.03 11.07 -4.53
N PRO A 38 20.16 11.36 -5.83
CA PRO A 38 19.07 11.15 -6.80
C PRO A 38 18.59 9.69 -6.91
N ALA A 39 19.49 8.71 -6.81
CA ALA A 39 19.12 7.29 -6.84
C ALA A 39 18.27 6.88 -5.63
N SER A 40 18.61 7.36 -4.44
CA SER A 40 17.84 7.13 -3.21
C SER A 40 16.45 7.80 -3.25
N ALA A 41 16.39 9.03 -3.79
CA ALA A 41 15.13 9.72 -4.00
C ALA A 41 14.21 8.97 -4.99
N LEU A 42 14.76 8.44 -6.08
CA LEU A 42 14.02 7.62 -7.05
C LEU A 42 13.44 6.36 -6.40
N ASN A 43 14.23 5.64 -5.60
CA ASN A 43 13.75 4.44 -4.90
C ASN A 43 12.60 4.76 -3.93
N SER A 44 12.70 5.88 -3.22
CA SER A 44 11.64 6.35 -2.32
C SER A 44 10.35 6.72 -3.07
N ALA A 45 10.47 7.33 -4.25
CA ALA A 45 9.34 7.64 -5.11
C ALA A 45 8.63 6.37 -5.63
N ILE A 46 9.39 5.32 -6.00
CA ILE A 46 8.82 4.04 -6.42
C ILE A 46 7.96 3.44 -5.30
N VAL A 47 8.47 3.38 -4.07
CA VAL A 47 7.73 2.85 -2.92
C VAL A 47 6.47 3.69 -2.66
N TYR A 48 6.59 5.02 -2.72
CA TYR A 48 5.44 5.92 -2.58
C TYR A 48 4.35 5.63 -3.61
N LEU A 49 4.71 5.48 -4.88
CA LEU A 49 3.76 5.19 -5.97
C LEU A 49 3.17 3.79 -5.87
N MET A 50 3.92 2.79 -5.40
CA MET A 50 3.40 1.44 -5.17
C MET A 50 2.35 1.39 -4.06
N ILE A 51 2.57 2.12 -2.96
CA ILE A 51 1.66 2.11 -1.79
C ILE A 51 0.41 2.95 -2.03
N SER A 52 0.55 4.08 -2.73
CA SER A 52 -0.52 5.04 -3.00
C SER A 52 -1.86 4.43 -3.47
N PRO A 53 -1.92 3.56 -4.51
CA PRO A 53 -3.18 3.01 -4.98
C PRO A 53 -3.89 2.17 -3.92
N TYR A 54 -3.15 1.39 -3.13
CA TYR A 54 -3.74 0.57 -2.07
C TYR A 54 -4.32 1.42 -0.95
N VAL A 55 -3.63 2.50 -0.56
CA VAL A 55 -4.13 3.45 0.45
C VAL A 55 -5.40 4.14 -0.04
N ILE A 56 -5.42 4.61 -1.29
CA ILE A 56 -6.58 5.28 -1.88
C ILE A 56 -7.78 4.34 -1.92
N ILE A 57 -7.61 3.12 -2.46
CA ILE A 57 -8.68 2.13 -2.55
C ILE A 57 -9.18 1.74 -1.16
N GLY A 58 -8.28 1.51 -0.20
CA GLY A 58 -8.63 1.19 1.18
C GLY A 58 -9.44 2.32 1.85
N TYR A 59 -9.03 3.58 1.68
CA TYR A 59 -9.73 4.73 2.22
C TYR A 59 -11.14 4.89 1.62
N VAL A 60 -11.25 4.86 0.29
CA VAL A 60 -12.53 4.98 -0.42
C VAL A 60 -13.46 3.83 -0.06
N GLY A 61 -12.96 2.59 -0.08
CA GLY A 61 -13.72 1.40 0.29
C GLY A 61 -14.24 1.45 1.73
N TYR A 62 -13.40 1.88 2.68
CA TYR A 62 -13.82 2.05 4.07
C TYR A 62 -14.93 3.11 4.22
N ARG A 63 -14.79 4.26 3.53
CA ARG A 63 -15.80 5.33 3.54
C ARG A 63 -17.12 4.87 2.94
N TRP A 64 -17.09 4.13 1.84
CA TRP A 64 -18.29 3.55 1.23
C TRP A 64 -18.95 2.58 2.21
N TRP A 65 -18.24 1.57 2.70
CA TRP A 65 -18.78 0.56 3.62
C TRP A 65 -19.42 1.18 4.87
N LYS A 66 -18.80 2.23 5.42
CA LYS A 66 -19.34 2.96 6.57
C LYS A 66 -20.64 3.71 6.23
N LYS A 67 -20.74 4.27 5.02
CA LYS A 67 -21.97 4.92 4.53
C LYS A 67 -23.07 3.89 4.33
N GLU A 68 -22.77 2.77 3.68
CA GLU A 68 -23.72 1.69 3.41
C GLU A 68 -24.32 1.12 4.70
N LYS A 69 -23.49 0.85 5.70
CA LYS A 69 -23.96 0.38 7.02
C LYS A 69 -24.88 1.38 7.73
N ARG A 70 -24.73 2.69 7.48
CA ARG A 70 -25.63 3.70 8.05
C ARG A 70 -26.98 3.69 7.35
N ILE A 71 -26.97 3.67 6.01
CA ILE A 71 -28.18 3.59 5.18
C ILE A 71 -29.00 2.35 5.55
N ILE A 72 -28.37 1.16 5.58
CA ILE A 72 -29.06 -0.08 5.98
C ILE A 72 -29.63 0.01 7.40
N LYS A 73 -28.92 0.67 8.33
CA LYS A 73 -29.41 0.85 9.70
C LYS A 73 -30.59 1.82 9.77
N GLU A 74 -30.61 2.85 8.93
CA GLU A 74 -31.70 3.82 8.81
C GLU A 74 -32.96 3.17 8.18
N GLU A 75 -32.81 2.34 7.15
CA GLU A 75 -33.92 1.58 6.52
C GLU A 75 -34.60 0.61 7.49
N GLN A 76 -33.85 -0.02 8.40
CA GLN A 76 -34.41 -0.96 9.39
C GLN A 76 -35.07 -0.27 10.59
N THR A 77 -34.88 1.04 10.76
CA THR A 77 -35.47 1.83 11.86
C THR A 77 -36.73 2.59 11.40
N SER A 78 -37.02 2.57 10.09
CA SER A 78 -38.22 3.15 9.47
C SER A 78 -39.29 2.08 9.29
#